data_AF-A0A1P8UTF6-F1
#
_entry.id   AF-A0A1P8UTF6-F1
#
_cell.length_a   1.000
_cell.length_b   1.000
_cell.length_c   1.000
_cell.angle_alpha   90.00
_cell.angle_beta   90.00
_cell.angle_gamma   90.00
#
_symmetry.space_group_name_H-M   'P 1'
#
loop_
_entity.id
_entity.type
_entity.pdbx_description
1 polymer ?
#
loop_
_entity_poly.entity_id
_entity_poly.type
_entity_poly.pdbx_seq_one_letter_code
_entity_poly.pdbx_strand_id
1 'polypeptide(L)' 'MEESDMAHHQKSTEHDSAHPHDVRAGPGDAGAMDRPEHLPESKEDRREGRSATTLFLWLLAAGVLLVLLLNWAALI' A
#
# COMPACT_ATOMS: atom_id res chain seq x y z
N MET A 1 34.17 59.08 -29.88
CA MET A 1 35.04 58.79 -28.73
C MET A 1 34.08 58.25 -27.68
N GLU A 2 33.62 57.02 -27.86
CA GLU A 2 34.29 55.79 -27.35
C GLU A 2 34.22 55.85 -25.82
N GLU A 3 33.51 54.96 -25.12
CA GLU A 3 33.81 53.53 -24.96
C GLU A 3 32.63 53.01 -24.10
N SER A 4 31.73 52.19 -24.63
CA SER A 4 31.68 50.72 -24.41
C SER A 4 31.74 50.26 -22.95
N ASP A 5 30.83 49.33 -22.67
CA ASP A 5 30.76 48.44 -21.51
C ASP A 5 30.29 49.13 -20.23
N MET A 6 29.13 48.77 -19.66
CA MET A 6 28.86 47.41 -19.21
C MET A 6 27.38 47.05 -19.36
N ALA A 7 27.17 45.92 -20.03
CA ALA A 7 25.93 45.18 -20.01
C ALA A 7 25.65 44.65 -18.59
N HIS A 8 24.69 45.24 -17.90
CA HIS A 8 23.91 44.49 -16.90
C HIS A 8 22.61 44.05 -17.54
N HIS A 9 22.73 42.88 -18.15
CA HIS A 9 21.63 42.00 -18.49
C HIS A 9 20.93 41.58 -17.18
N GLN A 10 20.10 42.45 -16.61
CA GLN A 10 19.26 42.08 -15.48
C GLN A 10 17.98 41.43 -16.02
N LYS A 11 18.12 40.13 -16.22
CA LYS A 11 17.09 39.12 -16.49
C LYS A 11 15.70 39.52 -16.01
N SER A 12 14.76 39.46 -16.96
CA SER A 12 13.34 39.20 -16.76
C SER A 12 13.08 38.32 -15.53
N THR A 13 12.51 38.91 -14.48
CA THR A 13 11.82 38.15 -13.42
C THR A 13 10.32 38.26 -13.68
N GLU A 14 9.94 37.78 -14.86
CA GLU A 14 8.60 37.26 -15.09
C GLU A 14 8.67 35.74 -14.83
N HIS A 15 7.67 35.24 -14.11
CA HIS A 15 7.51 33.88 -13.56
C HIS A 15 8.25 33.56 -12.26
N ASP A 16 7.56 33.76 -11.13
CA ASP A 16 7.39 32.64 -10.20
C ASP A 16 6.04 32.69 -9.46
N SER A 17 4.97 32.59 -10.25
CA SER A 17 3.66 32.10 -9.82
C SER A 17 3.65 30.56 -9.88
N ALA A 18 4.66 29.89 -9.31
CA ALA A 18 4.76 28.43 -9.31
C ALA A 18 4.99 27.87 -7.89
N HIS A 19 3.91 27.80 -7.11
CA HIS A 19 3.36 26.53 -6.65
C HIS A 19 2.24 26.76 -5.63
N PRO A 20 0.97 26.45 -5.95
CA PRO A 20 -0.14 26.50 -4.99
C PRO A 20 -0.08 25.41 -3.89
N HIS A 21 1.06 24.73 -3.74
CA HIS A 21 1.25 23.58 -2.85
C HIS A 21 2.53 23.65 -2.00
N ASP A 22 3.16 24.82 -1.82
CA ASP A 22 4.21 24.96 -0.79
C ASP A 22 3.56 25.13 0.60
N VAL A 23 2.88 24.07 1.06
CA VAL A 23 2.37 23.97 2.44
C VAL A 23 3.52 23.42 3.28
N ARG A 24 4.30 24.33 3.86
CA ARG A 24 5.29 23.96 4.87
C ARG A 24 4.54 23.40 6.08
N ALA A 25 4.73 22.12 6.35
CA ALA A 25 4.27 21.42 7.54
C ALA A 25 4.60 22.25 8.80
N GLY A 26 3.58 22.64 9.56
CA GLY A 26 3.76 23.38 10.81
C GLY A 26 4.49 22.54 11.87
N PRO A 27 5.04 23.14 12.94
CA PRO A 27 5.64 22.42 14.05
C PRO A 27 4.55 21.60 14.77
N GLY A 28 4.36 20.35 14.35
CA GLY A 28 3.25 19.49 14.75
C GLY A 28 2.71 18.59 13.62
N ASP A 29 3.02 18.89 12.36
CA ASP A 29 2.55 18.15 11.18
C ASP A 29 3.51 17.04 10.72
N ALA A 30 4.69 16.94 11.34
CA ALA A 30 5.72 15.92 11.06
C ALA A 30 5.28 14.47 11.31
N GLY A 31 4.10 14.24 11.88
CA GLY A 31 3.55 12.90 12.13
C GLY A 31 2.11 12.70 11.62
N ALA A 32 1.51 13.70 10.97
CA ALA A 32 0.13 13.57 10.48
C ALA A 32 0.01 12.58 9.32
N MET A 33 1.06 12.46 8.51
CA MET A 33 1.15 11.50 7.40
C MET A 33 1.65 10.11 7.81
N ASP A 34 2.10 9.93 9.06
CA ASP A 34 2.66 8.66 9.53
C ASP A 34 1.59 7.74 10.16
N ARG A 35 0.31 8.11 10.04
CA ARG A 35 -0.78 7.25 10.44
C ARG A 35 -0.94 6.16 9.38
N PRO A 36 -0.79 4.87 9.71
CA PRO A 36 -1.03 3.81 8.75
C PRO A 36 -2.48 3.90 8.30
N GLU A 37 -2.69 4.33 7.05
CA GLU A 37 -3.98 4.26 6.40
C GLU A 37 -4.26 2.80 6.06
N HIS A 38 -5.46 2.35 6.40
CA HIS A 38 -5.90 1.03 6.04
C HIS A 38 -6.01 0.97 4.52
N LEU A 39 -5.11 0.22 3.87
CA LEU A 39 -5.18 -0.02 2.44
C LEU A 39 -6.54 -0.65 2.11
N PRO A 40 -7.16 -0.26 0.99
CA PRO A 40 -8.39 -0.88 0.55
C PRO A 40 -8.14 -2.37 0.29
N GLU A 41 -8.84 -3.24 1.02
CA GLU A 41 -8.78 -4.68 0.79
C GLU A 41 -9.03 -4.98 -0.69
N SER A 42 -8.04 -5.57 -1.35
CA SER A 42 -8.21 -5.97 -2.74
C SER A 42 -9.11 -7.21 -2.81
N LYS A 43 -9.80 -7.40 -3.93
CA LYS A 43 -10.56 -8.64 -4.17
C LYS A 43 -9.64 -9.87 -4.26
N GLU A 44 -8.35 -9.66 -4.50
CA GLU A 44 -7.29 -10.68 -4.53
C GLU A 44 -7.10 -11.31 -3.14
N ASP A 45 -7.04 -10.48 -2.09
CA ASP A 45 -6.83 -10.94 -0.70
C ASP A 45 -7.97 -11.85 -0.22
N ARG A 46 -9.20 -11.58 -0.67
CA ARG A 46 -10.37 -12.43 -0.37
C ARG A 46 -10.32 -13.79 -1.06
N ARG A 47 -9.61 -13.91 -2.19
CA ARG A 47 -9.48 -15.18 -2.94
C ARG A 47 -8.44 -16.09 -2.29
N GLU A 48 -7.33 -15.53 -1.82
CA GLU A 48 -6.32 -16.29 -1.08
C GLU A 48 -6.87 -16.86 0.23
N GLY A 49 -7.63 -16.06 0.99
CA GLY A 49 -8.27 -16.51 2.22
C GLY A 49 -9.21 -17.70 2.03
N ARG A 50 -9.98 -17.73 0.92
CA ARG A 50 -10.90 -18.83 0.58
C ARG A 50 -10.16 -20.09 0.13
N SER A 51 -9.02 -19.95 -0.55
CA SER A 51 -8.19 -21.09 -0.94
C SER A 51 -7.61 -21.81 0.28
N ALA A 52 -7.08 -21.05 1.24
CA ALA A 52 -6.54 -21.59 2.48
C ALA A 52 -7.61 -22.32 3.34
N THR A 53 -8.80 -21.73 3.47
CA THR A 53 -9.92 -22.39 4.19
C THR A 53 -10.39 -23.65 3.47
N THR A 54 -10.42 -23.64 2.13
CA THR A 54 -10.83 -24.82 1.36
C THR A 54 -9.84 -25.98 1.57
N LEU A 55 -8.54 -25.70 1.57
CA LEU A 55 -7.51 -26.72 1.86
C LEU A 55 -7.66 -27.27 3.28
N PHE A 56 -7.87 -26.40 4.26
CA PHE A 56 -8.08 -26.80 5.65
C PHE A 56 -9.31 -27.71 5.80
N LEU A 57 -10.44 -27.35 5.18
CA LEU A 57 -11.66 -28.16 5.22
C LEU A 57 -11.47 -29.55 4.59
N TRP A 58 -10.73 -29.62 3.47
CA TRP A 58 -10.38 -30.90 2.85
C TRP A 58 -9.52 -31.78 3.76
N LEU A 59 -8.53 -31.20 4.42
CA LEU A 59 -7.67 -31.92 5.36
C LEU A 59 -8.46 -32.44 6.56
N LEU A 60 -9.35 -31.60 7.11
CA LEU A 60 -10.24 -31.97 8.20
C LEU A 60 -11.17 -33.12 7.80
N ALA A 61 -11.80 -33.02 6.62
CA ALA A 61 -12.70 -34.05 6.11
C ALA A 61 -11.97 -35.39 5.91
N ALA A 62 -10.75 -35.35 5.36
CA ALA A 62 -9.93 -36.55 5.18
C ALA A 62 -9.58 -37.23 6.52
N GLY A 63 -9.23 -36.44 7.54
CA GLY A 63 -8.96 -36.95 8.89
C GLY A 63 -10.19 -37.62 9.53
N VAL A 64 -11.36 -36.98 9.42
CA VAL A 64 -12.63 -37.55 9.89
C VAL A 64 -12.95 -38.84 9.15
N LEU A 65 -12.79 -38.87 7.82
CA LEU A 65 -13.02 -40.08 7.02
C LEU A 65 -12.14 -41.23 7.48
N LEU A 66 -10.85 -40.98 7.73
CA LEU A 66 -9.90 -41.99 8.17
C LEU A 66 -10.30 -42.58 9.53
N VAL A 67 -10.68 -41.73 10.49
CA VAL A 67 -11.15 -42.17 11.81
C VAL A 67 -12.42 -43.01 11.69
N LEU A 68 -13.37 -42.58 10.86
CA LEU A 68 -14.60 -43.34 10.61
C LEU A 68 -14.30 -44.70 10.00
N LEU A 69 -13.42 -44.78 8.99
CA LEU A 69 -13.03 -46.03 8.35
C LEU A 69 -12.35 -46.99 9.33
N LEU A 70 -11.42 -46.50 10.14
CA LEU A 70 -10.74 -47.31 11.15
C LEU A 70 -11.72 -47.82 12.23
N ASN A 71 -12.64 -46.97 12.66
CA ASN A 71 -13.66 -47.35 13.65
C ASN A 71 -14.63 -48.39 13.06
N TRP A 72 -15.07 -48.21 11.82
CA TRP A 72 -15.93 -49.17 11.13
C TRP A 72 -15.24 -50.51 10.91
N ALA A 73 -13.96 -50.50 10.52
CA ALA A 73 -13.15 -51.71 10.38
C ALA A 73 -12.88 -52.41 11.72
N ALA A 74 -12.83 -51.68 12.83
CA ALA A 74 -12.66 -52.25 14.16
C ALA A 74 -13.95 -52.89 14.71
N LEU A 75 -15.12 -52.50 14.18
CA LEU A 75 -16.43 -52.99 14.59
C LEU A 75 -16.92 -54.19 13.77
N ILE A 76 -16.32 -54.44 12.60
CA ILE A 76 -16.59 -55.58 11.71
C ILE A 76 -15.63 -56.72 12.03
#